data_AF-A0A822H7U8-F1
#
_entry.id   AF-A0A822H7U8-F1
#
_cell.length_a   1.000
_cell.length_b   1.000
_cell.length_c   1.000
_cell.angle_alpha   90.00
_cell.angle_beta   90.00
_cell.angle_gamma   90.00
#
_symmetry.space_group_name_H-M   'P 1'
#
loop_
_entity.id
_entity.type
_entity.pdbx_description
1 polymer ?
#
loop_
_entity_poly.entity_id
_entity_poly.type
_entity_poly.pdbx_seq_one_letter_code
_entity_poly.pdbx_strand_id
1 'polypeptide(L)' 'VNLTTNSDTGQLDAYVKNAEWDLEAFIAIRKAFVYECCPTVYPFVLFTIQIRRRTLYYVVNVV' A
#
# COMPACT_ATOMS: atom_id res chain seq x y z
N VAL A 1 14.23 16.29 -9.02
CA VAL A 1 12.94 15.60 -9.29
C VAL A 1 12.10 15.68 -8.03
N ASN A 2 10.95 16.37 -8.07
CA ASN A 2 10.10 16.56 -6.90
C ASN A 2 8.94 15.56 -6.94
N LEU A 3 8.90 14.66 -5.95
CA LEU A 3 7.78 13.76 -5.74
C LEU A 3 6.83 14.40 -4.72
N THR A 4 5.60 14.66 -5.15
CA THR A 4 4.49 15.16 -4.32
C THR A 4 3.38 14.12 -4.31
N THR A 5 2.83 13.83 -3.14
CA THR A 5 1.64 12.99 -2.98
C THR A 5 0.39 13.88 -3.01
N ASN A 6 -0.63 13.50 -3.77
CA ASN A 6 -1.91 14.21 -3.81
C ASN A 6 -2.80 13.84 -2.61
N SER A 7 -2.55 12.67 -2.00
CA SER A 7 -3.29 12.13 -0.86
C SER A 7 -2.40 11.18 -0.04
N ASP A 8 -2.67 11.09 1.27
CA ASP A 8 -1.98 10.16 2.19
C ASP A 8 -2.55 8.73 2.13
N THR A 9 -3.66 8.56 1.43
CA THR A 9 -4.26 7.27 1.09
C THR A 9 -4.14 7.04 -0.41
N GLY A 10 -4.00 5.79 -0.81
CA GLY A 10 -4.02 5.48 -2.22
C GLY A 10 -5.45 5.42 -2.77
N GLN A 11 -5.64 5.93 -3.98
CA GLN A 11 -6.95 6.07 -4.60
C GLN A 11 -7.52 4.71 -5.00
N LEU A 12 -8.79 4.46 -4.67
CA LEU A 12 -9.46 3.17 -4.88
C LEU A 12 -10.57 3.24 -5.95
N ASP A 13 -10.64 4.32 -6.72
CA ASP A 13 -11.72 4.54 -7.70
C ASP A 13 -11.78 3.45 -8.79
N ALA A 14 -10.63 2.84 -9.10
CA ALA A 14 -10.52 1.72 -10.03
C ALA A 14 -10.27 0.37 -9.31
N TYR A 15 -10.52 0.29 -8.01
CA TYR A 15 -10.31 -0.94 -7.25
C TYR A 15 -11.39 -1.99 -7.59
N VAL A 16 -10.96 -3.13 -8.12
CA VAL A 16 -11.81 -4.30 -8.31
C VAL A 16 -11.72 -5.19 -7.07
N LYS A 17 -12.87 -5.41 -6.42
CA LYS A 17 -12.94 -6.20 -5.19
C LYS A 17 -12.55 -7.66 -5.44
N ASN A 18 -11.62 -8.17 -4.63
CA ASN A 18 -11.23 -9.58 -4.66
C ASN A 18 -12.21 -10.46 -3.87
N ALA A 19 -12.45 -11.69 -4.34
CA ALA A 19 -13.36 -12.64 -3.69
C ALA A 19 -12.75 -13.35 -2.47
N GLU A 20 -11.43 -13.46 -2.42
CA GLU A 20 -10.64 -14.12 -1.39
C GLU A 20 -9.98 -13.15 -0.39
N TRP A 21 -9.78 -11.90 -0.77
CA TRP A 21 -9.07 -10.92 0.07
C TRP A 21 -9.89 -9.65 0.27
N ASP A 22 -10.01 -9.21 1.52
CA ASP A 22 -10.53 -7.90 1.89
C ASP A 22 -9.37 -6.91 1.98
N LEU A 23 -9.51 -5.77 1.30
CA LEU A 23 -8.58 -4.65 1.44
C LEU A 23 -8.97 -3.85 2.69
N GLU A 24 -8.11 -3.84 3.70
CA GLU A 24 -8.35 -3.15 4.97
C GLU A 24 -7.86 -1.70 4.93
N ALA A 25 -6.66 -1.48 4.40
CA ALA A 25 -6.09 -0.14 4.29
C ALA A 25 -5.15 -0.03 3.10
N PHE A 26 -5.15 1.14 2.47
CA PHE A 26 -4.19 1.51 1.44
C PHE A 26 -3.60 2.89 1.76
N ILE A 27 -2.37 2.89 2.26
CA ILE A 27 -1.69 4.05 2.82
C ILE A 27 -0.53 4.45 1.90
N ALA A 28 -0.39 5.74 1.62
CA ALA A 28 0.66 6.30 0.78
C ALA A 28 1.40 7.41 1.56
N ILE A 29 2.64 7.14 1.98
CA ILE A 29 3.43 8.09 2.78
C ILE A 29 4.66 8.54 2.00
N ARG A 30 4.79 9.86 1.81
CA ARG A 30 6.02 10.46 1.29
C ARG A 30 7.12 10.42 2.35
N LYS A 31 8.27 9.88 2.01
CA LYS A 31 9.48 9.89 2.83
C LYS A 31 10.62 10.53 2.05
N ALA A 32 11.57 11.10 2.78
CA ALA A 32 12.77 11.66 2.21
C ALA A 32 13.91 11.40 3.18
N PHE A 33 15.04 10.94 2.66
CA PHE A 33 16.20 10.59 3.48
C PHE A 33 17.49 10.99 2.80
N VAL A 34 18.50 11.23 3.62
CA VAL A 34 19.86 11.57 3.18
C VAL A 34 20.73 10.36 3.47
N TYR A 35 21.44 9.88 2.45
CA TYR A 35 22.41 8.81 2.63
C TYR A 35 23.71 9.35 3.20
N GLU A 36 24.46 8.51 3.91
CA GLU A 36 25.75 8.90 4.49
C GLU A 36 26.79 9.29 3.43
N CYS A 37 26.64 8.81 2.19
CA CYS A 37 27.58 9.10 1.11
C CYS A 37 27.47 10.52 0.54
N CYS A 38 26.31 11.19 0.63
CA CYS A 38 26.04 12.46 -0.05
C CYS A 38 25.03 13.32 0.72
N PRO A 39 25.21 14.65 0.83
CA PRO A 39 24.28 15.57 1.52
C PRO A 39 22.98 15.85 0.73
N THR A 40 22.68 15.06 -0.30
CA THR A 40 21.52 15.23 -1.16
C THR A 40 20.32 14.45 -0.61
N VAL A 41 19.14 15.07 -0.60
CA VAL A 41 17.90 14.44 -0.15
C VAL A 41 17.30 13.58 -1.25
N TYR A 42 17.02 12.31 -0.96
CA TYR A 42 16.37 11.37 -1.87
C TYR A 42 14.91 11.14 -1.45
N PRO A 43 13.94 11.75 -2.16
CA PRO A 43 12.52 11.55 -1.88
C PRO A 43 12.02 10.23 -2.48
N PHE A 44 11.09 9.57 -1.79
CA PHE A 44 10.34 8.41 -2.28
C PHE A 44 8.94 8.35 -1.66
N VAL A 45 8.06 7.52 -2.21
CA VAL A 45 6.71 7.27 -1.66
C VAL A 45 6.61 5.81 -1.26
N LEU A 46 6.20 5.56 -0.03
CA LEU A 46 5.99 4.22 0.51
C LEU A 46 4.50 3.90 0.46
N PHE A 47 4.14 2.85 -0.29
CA PHE A 47 2.79 2.32 -0.33
C PHE A 47 2.68 1.11 0.60
N THR A 48 1.75 1.18 1.55
CA THR A 48 1.44 0.08 2.47
C THR A 48 0.04 -0.42 2.15
N ILE A 49 -0.06 -1.70 1.79
CA ILE A 49 -1.32 -2.37 1.49
C ILE A 49 -1.59 -3.39 2.60
N GLN A 50 -2.68 -3.21 3.33
CA GLN A 50 -3.14 -4.13 4.35
C GLN A 50 -4.30 -4.96 3.78
N ILE A 51 -4.11 -6.28 3.69
CA ILE A 51 -5.12 -7.22 3.19
C ILE A 51 -5.40 -8.34 4.19
N ARG A 52 -6.66 -8.73 4.30
CA ARG A 52 -7.12 -9.87 5.11
C ARG A 52 -7.69 -10.96 4.23
N ARG A 53 -7.30 -12.21 4.48
CA ARG A 53 -7.82 -13.36 3.77
C ARG A 53 -9.21 -13.77 4.28
N ARG A 54 -10.13 -14.04 3.37
CA ARG A 54 -11.44 -14.64 3.64
C ARG A 54 -11.31 -16.15 3.79
N THR A 55 -11.91 -16.69 4.86
CA THR A 55 -11.73 -18.08 5.26
C THR A 55 -12.79 -19.04 4.70
N LEU A 56 -13.85 -18.53 4.06
CA LEU A 56 -15.02 -19.32 3.64
C LEU A 56 -14.65 -20.54 2.79
N TYR A 57 -13.79 -20.37 1.78
CA TYR A 57 -13.36 -21.47 0.93
C TYR A 57 -12.68 -22.59 1.74
N TYR A 58 -11.81 -22.22 2.69
CA TYR A 58 -11.06 -23.16 3.50
C TYR A 58 -11.95 -23.92 4.49
N VAL A 59 -12.96 -23.26 5.04
CA VAL A 59 -13.92 -23.87 5.97
C VAL A 59 -14.85 -24.85 5.25
N VAL A 60 -15.24 -24.55 4.00
CA VAL A 60 -16.24 -25.35 3.27
C VAL A 60 -15.61 -26.50 2.46
N ASN A 61 -14.46 -26.28 1.82
CA ASN A 61 -13.91 -27.23 0.83
C ASN A 61 -12.68 -28.01 1.30
N VAL A 62 -12.02 -27.61 2.38
CA VAL A 62 -10.72 -28.16 2.82
C VAL A 62 -10.78 -28.71 4.26
N VAL A 63 -11.98 -29.10 4.71
CA VAL A 63 -12.16 -29.89 5.94
C VAL A 63 -11.76 -31.34 5.70
#